data_AF-A0A1B5DC50-F1
#
_entry.id   AF-A0A1B5DC50-F1
#
_cell.length_a   1.000
_cell.length_b   1.000
_cell.length_c   1.000
_cell.angle_alpha   90.00
_cell.angle_beta   90.00
_cell.angle_gamma   90.00
#
_symmetry.space_group_name_H-M   'P 1'
#
loop_
_entity.id
_entity.type
_entity.pdbx_description
1 polymer ?
#
loop_
_entity_poly.entity_id
_entity_poly.type
_entity_poly.pdbx_seq_one_letter_code
_entity_poly.pdbx_strand_id
1 'polypeptide(L)' 'MHIDFDLNQNDAEALLRHCQTFVPASGDAREDQRLKDALETLQEALVMANAPA' A
#
# COMPACT_ATOMS: atom_id res chain seq x y z
N MET A 1 5.77 3.32 -15.27
CA MET A 1 4.33 3.65 -15.24
C MET A 1 4.08 4.20 -13.85
N HIS A 2 3.90 5.51 -13.72
CA HIS A 2 3.58 6.16 -12.45
C HIS A 2 2.06 6.26 -12.36
N ILE A 3 1.46 5.76 -11.28
CA ILE A 3 0.04 5.91 -11.00
C ILE A 3 -0.06 7.06 -10.00
N ASP A 4 -0.57 8.20 -10.44
CA ASP A 4 -0.89 9.31 -9.56
C ASP A 4 -2.25 9.05 -8.90
N PHE A 5 -2.21 8.98 -7.58
CA PHE A 5 -3.38 8.75 -6.75
C PHE A 5 -3.82 10.09 -6.16
N ASP A 6 -4.89 10.67 -6.71
CA ASP A 6 -5.58 11.80 -6.08
C ASP A 6 -6.43 11.27 -4.92
N LEU A 7 -5.76 10.95 -3.81
CA LEU A 7 -6.41 10.44 -2.60
C LEU A 7 -6.55 11.59 -1.61
N ASN A 8 -7.77 11.80 -1.14
CA ASN A 8 -7.99 12.63 0.04
C ASN A 8 -7.43 11.90 1.29
N GLN A 9 -7.17 12.63 2.39
CA GLN A 9 -6.58 12.04 3.61
C GLN A 9 -7.35 10.80 4.10
N ASN A 10 -8.68 10.84 4.06
CA ASN A 10 -9.52 9.70 4.47
C ASN A 10 -9.29 8.47 3.59
N ASP A 11 -9.20 8.64 2.27
CA ASP A 11 -8.97 7.55 1.33
C ASP A 11 -7.55 7.01 1.43
N ALA A 12 -6.56 7.88 1.62
CA ALA A 12 -5.17 7.49 1.86
C ALA A 12 -5.04 6.67 3.16
N GLU A 13 -5.70 7.09 4.24
CA GLU A 13 -5.73 6.34 5.51
C GLU A 13 -6.49 5.00 5.39
N ALA A 14 -7.60 4.96 4.65
CA ALA A 14 -8.35 3.74 4.39
C ALA A 14 -7.51 2.74 3.58
N LEU A 15 -6.80 3.21 2.55
CA LEU A 15 -5.91 2.39 1.73
C LEU A 15 -4.70 1.91 2.52
N LEU A 16 -4.11 2.78 3.34
CA LEU A 16 -3.01 2.43 4.25
C LEU A 16 -3.43 1.32 5.21
N ARG A 17 -4.60 1.45 5.83
CA ARG A 17 -5.16 0.42 6.72
C ARG A 17 -5.41 -0.88 5.97
N HIS A 18 -5.92 -0.81 4.74
CA HIS A 18 -6.11 -2.00 3.91
C HIS A 18 -4.78 -2.71 3.67
N CYS A 19 -3.72 -1.99 3.29
CA CYS A 19 -2.39 -2.55 3.06
C CYS A 19 -1.81 -3.24 4.31
N GLN A 20 -2.12 -2.75 5.52
CA GLN A 20 -1.66 -3.37 6.78
C GLN A 20 -2.47 -4.62 7.15
N THR A 21 -3.75 -4.65 6.84
CA THR A 21 -4.64 -5.77 7.19
C THR A 21 -4.69 -6.88 6.16
N PHE A 22 -4.31 -6.56 4.92
CA PHE A 22 -4.37 -7.50 3.82
C PHE A 22 -3.22 -8.51 3.92
N VAL A 23 -3.59 -9.78 4.07
CA VAL A 23 -2.63 -10.88 4.03
C VAL A 23 -2.77 -11.56 2.66
N PRO A 24 -1.75 -11.47 1.78
CA PRO A 24 -1.79 -12.18 0.52
C PRO A 24 -1.85 -13.69 0.79
N ALA A 25 -2.84 -14.33 0.16
CA ALA A 25 -3.10 -15.76 0.25
C ALA A 25 -3.32 -16.31 -1.17
N SER A 26 -2.40 -16.01 -2.09
CA SER A 26 -2.46 -16.47 -3.48
C SER A 26 -2.17 -17.97 -3.60
N GLY A 27 -1.59 -18.57 -2.54
CA GLY A 27 -1.20 -19.98 -2.53
C GLY A 27 0.16 -20.23 -3.20
N ASP A 28 0.84 -19.17 -3.64
CA ASP A 28 2.18 -19.20 -4.21
C ASP A 28 3.09 -18.26 -3.40
N ALA A 29 4.05 -18.83 -2.67
CA ALA A 29 4.88 -18.08 -1.73
C ALA A 29 5.70 -16.97 -2.40
N ARG A 30 6.05 -17.12 -3.68
CA ARG A 30 6.78 -16.09 -4.43
C ARG A 30 5.87 -14.92 -4.77
N GLU A 31 4.64 -15.21 -5.14
CA GLU A 31 3.65 -14.18 -5.43
C GLU A 31 3.23 -13.45 -4.16
N ASP A 32 3.03 -14.18 -3.06
CA ASP A 32 2.74 -13.59 -1.75
C ASP A 32 3.87 -12.67 -1.28
N GLN A 33 5.14 -13.06 -1.45
CA GLN A 33 6.28 -12.19 -1.16
C GLN A 33 6.31 -10.94 -2.04
N ARG A 34 6.05 -11.09 -3.35
CA ARG A 34 6.04 -9.95 -4.28
C ARG A 34 4.89 -9.00 -4.00
N LEU A 35 3.71 -9.51 -3.66
CA LEU A 35 2.58 -8.69 -3.24
C LEU A 35 2.89 -7.95 -1.95
N LYS A 36 3.50 -8.64 -0.98
CA LYS A 36 3.90 -8.03 0.28
C LYS A 36 4.88 -6.87 0.07
N ASP A 37 5.92 -7.08 -0.73
CA ASP A 37 6.90 -6.05 -1.09
C ASP A 37 6.26 -4.83 -1.76
N ALA A 38 5.32 -5.07 -2.68
CA ALA A 38 4.55 -4.00 -3.32
C ALA A 38 3.64 -3.25 -2.33
N LEU A 39 3.02 -3.95 -1.39
CA LEU A 39 2.17 -3.34 -0.34
C LEU A 39 3.01 -2.52 0.65
N GLU A 40 4.19 -2.99 1.01
CA GLU A 40 5.14 -2.24 1.86
C GLU A 40 5.60 -0.96 1.14
N THR A 41 5.98 -1.06 -0.14
CA THR A 41 6.36 0.12 -0.94
C THR A 41 5.21 1.12 -1.07
N LEU A 42 3.98 0.64 -1.31
CA LEU A 42 2.79 1.50 -1.39
C LEU A 42 2.50 2.17 -0.04
N GLN A 43 2.64 1.44 1.07
CA GLN A 43 2.49 1.98 2.40
C GLN A 43 3.48 3.10 2.68
N GLU A 44 4.77 2.92 2.36
CA GLU A 44 5.78 3.97 2.54
C GLU A 44 5.45 5.20 1.70
N ALA A 45 5.06 5.02 0.44
CA ALA A 45 4.66 6.12 -0.43
C ALA A 45 3.44 6.89 0.13
N LEU A 46 2.43 6.20 0.67
CA LEU A 46 1.27 6.82 1.30
C LEU A 46 1.63 7.57 2.58
N VAL A 47 2.52 7.01 3.42
CA VAL A 47 3.01 7.67 4.64
C VAL A 47 3.82 8.92 4.28
N MET A 48 4.70 8.85 3.29
CA MET A 48 5.45 10.01 2.80
C MET A 48 4.55 11.09 2.21
N ALA A 49 3.51 10.69 1.46
CA ALA A 49 2.53 11.63 0.89
C ALA A 49 1.66 12.30 1.96
N ASN A 50 1.35 11.60 3.06
CA ASN A 50 0.53 12.11 4.16
C ASN A 50 1.36 12.73 5.31
N ALA A 51 2.69 12.69 5.25
CA ALA A 51 3.54 13.32 6.24
C ALA A 51 3.37 14.85 6.16
N PRO A 52 3.09 15.54 7.28
CA PRO A 52 3.05 16.99 7.28
C PRO A 52 4.46 17.52 6.97
N ALA A 53 4.54 18.45 6.02
CA ALA A 53 5.78 19.12 5.60
C ALA A 53 6.47 19.90 6.73
#